data_AF-A0A7J5B954-F1
#
_entry.id   AF-A0A7J5B954-F1
#
_cell.length_a   1.000
_cell.length_b   1.000
_cell.length_c   1.000
_cell.angle_alpha   90.00
_cell.angle_beta   90.00
_cell.angle_gamma   90.00
#
_symmetry.space_group_name_H-M   'P 1'
#
loop_
_entity.id
_entity.type
_entity.pdbx_description
1 polymer ?
#
loop_
_entity_poly.entity_id
_entity_poly.type
_entity_poly.pdbx_seq_one_letter_code
_entity_poly.pdbx_strand_id
1 'polypeptide(L)'
;MSDTTPAPAEEATPTAPTEAPKDAPAQDTDWKAEARKWESRAKENSDAATKLAEIEDANKTEMQRATERAEAAERERDATKAEAERLRVFAKHSIPEEYQDLVLGTGEQLEANAERIASLIQPTIPGPVIQTEGTQPNTSAGPSDWLRDQFKK
;
A
#
# COMPACT_ATOMS: atom_id res chain seq x y z
N MET A 1 26.32 31.17 77.14
CA MET A 1 27.56 31.16 77.92
C MET A 1 28.58 31.90 77.09
N SER A 2 28.86 33.13 77.53
CA SER A 2 29.95 34.04 77.15
C SER A 2 31.30 33.30 77.11
N ASP A 3 32.38 33.74 76.50
CA ASP A 3 32.85 35.02 75.97
C ASP A 3 34.19 34.70 75.27
N THR A 4 34.90 35.72 74.80
CA THR A 4 36.37 35.76 74.61
C THR A 4 36.86 35.58 73.18
N THR A 5 36.62 36.64 72.40
CA THR A 5 37.67 37.31 71.60
C THR A 5 38.88 37.62 72.48
N PRO A 6 40.11 37.41 71.96
CA PRO A 6 41.01 38.56 71.81
C PRO A 6 41.78 38.52 70.48
N ALA A 7 41.71 39.63 69.76
CA ALA A 7 42.86 40.23 69.08
C ALA A 7 43.23 41.47 69.94
N PRO A 8 44.50 41.94 70.06
CA PRO A 8 45.32 42.37 68.90
C PRO A 8 46.87 42.32 69.05
N ALA A 9 47.55 42.66 67.95
CA ALA A 9 48.90 43.26 67.82
C ALA A 9 50.11 42.44 68.34
N GLU A 10 51.31 42.40 67.75
CA GLU A 10 52.07 43.08 66.70
C GLU A 10 53.13 42.01 66.31
N GLU A 11 53.73 41.92 65.13
CA GLU A 11 54.71 42.86 64.61
C GLU A 11 55.26 42.31 63.28
N ALA A 12 55.59 43.25 62.39
CA ALA A 12 56.63 43.16 61.35
C ALA A 12 56.53 42.08 60.25
N THR A 13 56.10 42.54 59.07
CA THR A 13 56.67 42.07 57.79
C THR A 13 58.14 42.52 57.70
N PRO A 14 59.01 41.72 57.06
CA PRO A 14 59.40 42.12 55.71
C PRO A 14 59.52 40.96 54.70
N THR A 15 58.98 41.21 53.51
CA THR A 15 59.57 40.95 52.18
C THR A 15 60.09 39.53 51.83
N ALA A 16 59.28 38.84 51.01
CA ALA A 16 59.56 37.87 49.93
C ALA A 16 60.94 37.16 49.82
N PRO A 17 60.93 35.87 49.40
CA PRO A 17 60.96 35.63 47.95
C PRO A 17 59.79 34.78 47.48
N THR A 18 59.17 35.22 46.38
CA THR A 18 58.34 34.40 45.50
C THR A 18 59.08 33.12 45.17
N GLU A 19 58.66 32.01 45.76
CA GLU A 19 59.06 30.68 45.35
C GLU A 19 58.38 30.40 44.01
N ALA A 20 59.17 30.53 42.94
CA ALA A 20 58.74 30.19 41.59
C ALA A 20 58.24 28.73 41.58
N PRO A 21 57.07 28.44 40.97
CA PRO A 21 56.66 27.07 40.79
C PRO A 21 57.66 26.40 39.85
N LYS A 22 58.39 25.45 40.44
CA LYS A 22 59.25 24.42 39.87
C LYS A 22 58.77 23.98 38.49
N ASP A 23 59.68 24.09 37.52
CA ASP A 23 59.52 23.71 36.12
C ASP A 23 58.67 22.44 35.95
N ALA A 24 57.44 22.60 35.46
CA ALA A 24 56.78 21.52 34.74
C ALA A 24 57.59 21.31 33.45
N PRO A 25 58.04 20.09 33.11
CA PRO A 25 58.70 19.87 31.84
C PRO A 25 57.68 20.26 30.77
N ALA A 26 57.99 21.30 29.99
CA ALA A 26 57.27 21.61 28.77
C ALA A 26 57.29 20.32 27.94
N GLN A 27 56.15 19.64 27.82
CA GLN A 27 55.99 18.58 26.84
C GLN A 27 56.05 19.28 25.50
N ASP A 28 57.24 19.30 24.88
CA ASP A 28 57.39 19.75 23.50
C ASP A 28 56.56 18.82 22.63
N THR A 29 55.33 19.24 22.32
CA THR A 29 54.41 18.51 21.47
C THR A 29 55.05 18.32 20.11
N ASP A 30 55.32 17.07 19.73
CA ASP A 30 55.76 16.74 18.38
C ASP A 30 54.60 16.96 17.40
N TRP A 31 54.52 18.17 16.87
CA TRP A 31 53.52 18.59 15.89
C TRP A 31 53.50 17.70 14.65
N LYS A 32 54.61 17.06 14.29
CA LYS A 32 54.69 16.14 13.15
C LYS A 32 54.02 14.81 13.47
N ALA A 33 54.19 14.31 14.69
CA ALA A 33 53.48 13.12 15.16
C ALA A 33 51.97 13.37 15.26
N GLU A 34 51.57 14.52 15.79
CA GLU A 34 50.15 14.88 15.90
C GLU A 34 49.52 15.10 14.51
N ALA A 35 50.23 15.74 13.57
CA ALA A 35 49.77 15.89 12.19
C ALA A 35 49.50 14.54 11.50
N ARG A 36 50.40 13.56 11.64
CA ARG A 36 50.20 12.20 11.08
C ARG A 36 49.00 11.48 11.70
N LYS A 37 48.74 11.71 12.99
CA LYS A 37 47.57 11.15 13.68
C LYS A 37 46.28 11.77 13.18
N TRP A 38 46.25 13.08 12.93
CA TRP A 38 45.11 13.75 12.30
C TRP A 38 44.90 13.28 10.87
N GLU A 39 45.98 13.06 10.12
CA GLU A 39 45.90 12.50 8.77
C GLU A 39 45.32 11.07 8.77
N SER A 40 45.77 10.19 9.68
CA SER A 40 45.19 8.85 9.85
C SER A 40 43.71 8.91 10.22
N ARG A 41 43.34 9.76 11.17
CA ARG A 41 41.95 9.95 11.59
C ARG A 41 41.07 10.51 10.49
N ALA A 42 41.58 11.44 9.69
CA ALA A 42 40.84 12.00 8.56
C ALA A 42 40.58 10.93 7.50
N LYS A 43 41.58 10.07 7.23
CA LYS A 43 41.44 8.94 6.32
C LYS A 43 40.41 7.92 6.83
N GLU A 44 40.52 7.52 8.09
CA GLU A 44 39.57 6.59 8.73
C GLU A 44 38.14 7.14 8.73
N ASN A 45 37.98 8.44 9.01
CA ASN A 45 36.67 9.09 8.98
C ASN A 45 36.10 9.16 7.56
N SER A 46 36.92 9.48 6.57
CA SER A 46 36.54 9.44 5.15
C SER A 46 36.07 8.05 4.74
N ASP A 47 36.83 7.01 5.07
CA ASP A 47 36.48 5.62 4.74
C ASP A 47 35.19 5.18 5.44
N ALA A 48 34.97 5.61 6.68
CA ALA A 48 33.74 5.36 7.42
C ALA A 48 32.54 6.08 6.77
N ALA A 49 32.71 7.32 6.33
CA ALA A 49 31.67 8.09 5.64
C ALA A 49 31.28 7.43 4.31
N THR A 50 32.25 6.92 3.54
CA THR A 50 31.99 6.18 2.30
C THR A 50 31.18 4.91 2.58
N LYS A 51 31.58 4.10 3.57
CA LYS A 51 30.84 2.88 3.94
C LYS A 51 29.42 3.18 4.43
N LEU A 52 29.24 4.29 5.15
CA LEU A 52 27.92 4.73 5.61
C LEU A 52 27.03 5.08 4.42
N ALA A 53 27.54 5.85 3.45
CA ALA A 53 26.82 6.19 2.22
C ALA A 53 26.44 4.93 1.43
N GLU A 54 27.35 3.97 1.28
CA GLU A 54 27.09 2.68 0.61
C GLU A 54 25.96 1.89 1.30
N ILE A 55 25.97 1.82 2.64
CA ILE A 55 24.92 1.14 3.40
C ILE A 55 23.58 1.87 3.25
N GLU A 56 23.58 3.19 3.32
CA GLU A 56 22.35 3.99 3.14
C GLU A 56 21.75 3.80 1.75
N ASP A 57 22.57 3.81 0.70
CA ASP A 57 22.10 3.62 -0.67
C ASP A 57 21.63 2.19 -0.91
N ALA A 58 22.31 1.19 -0.35
CA ALA A 58 21.84 -0.19 -0.33
C ALA A 58 20.50 -0.33 0.42
N ASN A 59 20.34 0.33 1.56
CA ASN A 59 19.09 0.33 2.33
C ASN A 59 17.96 1.03 1.58
N LYS A 60 18.22 2.19 0.96
CA LYS A 60 17.23 2.88 0.13
C LYS A 60 16.76 1.98 -1.00
N THR A 61 17.69 1.29 -1.66
CA THR A 61 17.38 0.35 -2.75
C THR A 61 16.55 -0.83 -2.26
N GLU A 62 16.89 -1.41 -1.10
CA GLU A 62 16.13 -2.52 -0.54
C GLU A 62 14.75 -2.07 -0.03
N MET A 63 14.65 -0.89 0.58
CA MET A 63 13.39 -0.28 0.96
C MET A 63 12.49 -0.04 -0.26
N GLN A 64 13.03 0.48 -1.37
CA GLN A 64 12.29 0.64 -2.63
C GLN A 64 11.76 -0.69 -3.15
N ARG A 65 12.58 -1.75 -3.18
CA ARG A 65 12.12 -3.09 -3.56
C ARG A 65 11.06 -3.64 -2.61
N ALA A 66 11.22 -3.40 -1.31
CA ALA A 66 10.26 -3.85 -0.31
C ALA A 66 8.92 -3.14 -0.48
N THR A 67 8.93 -1.82 -0.75
CA THR A 67 7.70 -1.06 -1.05
C THR A 67 7.06 -1.52 -2.34
N GLU A 68 7.83 -1.75 -3.42
CA GLU A 68 7.28 -2.26 -4.68
C GLU A 68 6.62 -3.63 -4.51
N ARG A 69 7.25 -4.55 -3.76
CA ARG A 69 6.64 -5.86 -3.44
C ARG A 69 5.40 -5.72 -2.58
N ALA A 70 5.41 -4.83 -1.59
CA ALA A 70 4.25 -4.59 -0.74
C ALA A 70 3.08 -4.04 -1.57
N GLU A 71 3.32 -3.03 -2.41
CA GLU A 71 2.29 -2.49 -3.29
C GLU A 71 1.79 -3.52 -4.32
N ALA A 72 2.67 -4.36 -4.87
CA ALA A 72 2.26 -5.43 -5.77
C ALA A 72 1.35 -6.44 -5.05
N ALA A 73 1.73 -6.87 -3.85
CA ALA A 73 0.92 -7.76 -3.03
C ALA A 73 -0.41 -7.12 -2.60
N GLU A 74 -0.43 -5.82 -2.30
CA GLU A 74 -1.65 -5.08 -2.00
C GLU A 74 -2.60 -5.02 -3.21
N ARG A 75 -2.07 -4.72 -4.40
CA ARG A 75 -2.87 -4.74 -5.65
C ARG A 75 -3.47 -6.13 -5.92
N GLU A 76 -2.70 -7.19 -5.75
CA GLU A 76 -3.20 -8.57 -5.90
C GLU A 76 -4.26 -8.91 -4.85
N ARG A 77 -4.05 -8.50 -3.60
CA ARG A 77 -5.03 -8.69 -2.53
C ARG A 77 -6.32 -7.93 -2.81
N ASP A 78 -6.25 -6.71 -3.31
CA ASP A 78 -7.43 -5.91 -3.57
C ASP A 78 -8.18 -6.39 -4.82
N ALA A 79 -7.46 -6.85 -5.86
CA ALA A 79 -8.06 -7.52 -7.01
C ALA A 79 -8.82 -8.79 -6.60
N THR A 80 -8.20 -9.68 -5.82
CA THR A 80 -8.85 -10.91 -5.34
C THR A 80 -10.03 -10.64 -4.41
N LYS A 81 -9.96 -9.60 -3.56
CA LYS A 81 -11.12 -9.17 -2.76
C LYS A 81 -12.26 -8.66 -3.63
N ALA A 82 -11.96 -7.84 -4.65
CA ALA A 82 -12.97 -7.30 -5.55
C ALA A 82 -13.66 -8.41 -6.36
N GLU A 83 -12.92 -9.41 -6.82
CA GLU A 83 -13.48 -10.61 -7.47
C GLU A 83 -14.35 -11.41 -6.50
N ALA A 84 -13.89 -11.62 -5.26
CA ALA A 84 -14.68 -12.32 -4.25
C ALA A 84 -15.98 -11.58 -3.90
N GLU A 85 -15.96 -10.25 -3.86
CA GLU A 85 -17.15 -9.42 -3.68
C GLU A 85 -18.11 -9.56 -4.86
N ARG A 86 -17.60 -9.53 -6.10
CA ARG A 86 -18.40 -9.80 -7.31
C ARG A 86 -19.11 -11.14 -7.28
N LEU A 87 -18.38 -12.20 -6.97
CA LEU A 87 -18.96 -13.54 -6.85
C LEU A 87 -20.04 -13.61 -5.77
N ARG A 88 -19.86 -12.92 -4.63
CA ARG A 88 -20.89 -12.84 -3.58
C ARG A 88 -22.14 -12.11 -4.06
N VAL A 89 -22.00 -11.00 -4.79
CA VAL A 89 -23.14 -10.25 -5.33
C VAL A 89 -23.87 -11.10 -6.38
N PHE A 90 -23.16 -11.76 -7.29
CA PHE A 90 -23.78 -12.63 -8.29
C PHE A 90 -24.54 -13.79 -7.67
N ALA A 91 -23.99 -14.42 -6.62
CA ALA A 91 -24.66 -15.46 -5.85
C ALA A 91 -25.92 -14.95 -5.13
N LYS A 92 -25.85 -13.74 -4.54
CA LYS A 92 -26.98 -13.12 -3.82
C LYS A 92 -28.16 -12.80 -4.74
N HIS A 93 -27.88 -12.32 -5.96
CA HIS A 93 -28.91 -11.95 -6.94
C HIS A 93 -29.25 -13.05 -7.95
N SER A 94 -28.65 -14.24 -7.79
CA SER A 94 -28.86 -15.41 -8.68
C SER A 94 -28.65 -15.10 -10.17
N ILE A 95 -27.57 -14.37 -10.48
CA ILE A 95 -27.27 -13.95 -11.85
C ILE A 95 -26.64 -15.12 -12.62
N PRO A 96 -27.26 -15.59 -13.72
CA PRO A 96 -26.68 -16.60 -14.61
C PRO A 96 -25.35 -16.14 -15.21
N GLU A 97 -24.45 -17.08 -15.48
CA GLU A 97 -23.10 -16.82 -16.02
C GLU A 97 -23.12 -15.96 -17.28
N GLU A 98 -24.10 -16.16 -18.16
CA GLU A 98 -24.28 -15.40 -19.40
C GLU A 98 -24.52 -13.90 -19.21
N TYR A 99 -24.94 -13.46 -18.03
CA TYR A 99 -25.19 -12.04 -17.72
C TYR A 99 -24.18 -11.44 -16.73
N GLN A 100 -23.21 -12.22 -16.21
CA GLN A 100 -22.23 -11.72 -15.25
C GLN A 100 -21.34 -10.62 -15.86
N ASP A 101 -20.98 -10.76 -17.14
CA ASP A 101 -20.18 -9.79 -17.89
C ASP A 101 -20.88 -8.42 -18.04
N LEU A 102 -22.21 -8.38 -17.93
CA LEU A 102 -23.00 -7.16 -18.04
C LEU A 102 -23.08 -6.37 -16.73
N VAL A 103 -22.72 -6.98 -15.60
CA VAL A 103 -22.74 -6.31 -14.29
C VAL A 103 -21.45 -5.51 -14.13
N LEU A 104 -21.50 -4.25 -14.56
CA LEU A 104 -20.37 -3.32 -14.49
C LEU A 104 -20.31 -2.57 -13.15
N GLY A 105 -19.12 -2.13 -12.74
CA GLY A 105 -18.90 -1.29 -11.56
C GLY A 105 -18.22 -2.00 -10.38
N THR A 106 -18.17 -1.29 -9.25
CA THR A 106 -17.52 -1.69 -7.98
C THR A 106 -18.40 -1.26 -6.80
N GLY A 107 -18.35 -1.97 -5.67
CA GLY A 107 -19.08 -1.63 -4.43
C GLY A 107 -20.59 -1.51 -4.64
N GLU A 108 -21.20 -0.40 -4.19
CA GLU A 108 -22.65 -0.17 -4.28
C GLU A 108 -23.19 -0.20 -5.72
N GLN A 109 -22.40 0.29 -6.68
CA GLN A 109 -22.79 0.30 -8.09
C GLN A 109 -22.97 -1.13 -8.64
N LEU A 110 -22.16 -2.06 -8.15
CA LEU A 110 -22.20 -3.46 -8.53
C LEU A 110 -23.50 -4.12 -8.05
N GLU A 111 -23.90 -3.88 -6.80
CA GLU A 111 -25.18 -4.39 -6.26
C GLU A 111 -26.38 -3.80 -7.00
N ALA A 112 -26.40 -2.48 -7.23
CA ALA A 112 -27.50 -1.82 -7.94
C ALA A 112 -27.64 -2.32 -9.38
N ASN A 113 -26.52 -2.55 -10.07
CA ASN A 113 -26.54 -3.09 -11.44
C ASN A 113 -26.95 -4.58 -11.45
N ALA A 114 -26.48 -5.35 -10.48
CA ALA A 114 -26.88 -6.75 -10.31
C ALA A 114 -28.39 -6.88 -10.10
N GLU A 115 -28.99 -6.03 -9.26
CA GLU A 115 -30.43 -6.03 -9.01
C GLU A 115 -31.25 -5.64 -10.24
N ARG A 116 -30.79 -4.65 -11.02
CA ARG A 116 -31.43 -4.27 -12.29
C ARG A 116 -31.42 -5.43 -13.29
N ILE A 117 -30.30 -6.13 -13.42
CA ILE A 117 -30.18 -7.27 -14.32
C ILE A 117 -31.05 -8.44 -13.84
N ALA A 118 -31.03 -8.75 -12.54
CA ALA A 118 -31.90 -9.78 -11.96
C ALA A 118 -33.39 -9.50 -12.24
N SER A 119 -33.81 -8.23 -12.15
CA SER A 119 -35.18 -7.82 -12.46
C SER A 119 -35.55 -7.98 -13.93
N LEU A 120 -34.59 -7.82 -14.86
CA LEU A 120 -34.80 -8.00 -16.30
C LEU A 120 -34.84 -9.48 -16.72
N ILE A 121 -34.06 -10.33 -16.05
CA ILE A 121 -34.01 -11.78 -16.32
C ILE A 121 -35.27 -12.47 -15.82
N GLN A 122 -35.88 -11.95 -14.74
CA GLN A 122 -37.08 -12.52 -14.17
C GLN A 122 -38.15 -12.61 -15.26
N PRO A 123 -38.66 -13.81 -15.57
CA PRO A 123 -39.54 -14.00 -16.72
C PRO A 123 -40.75 -13.09 -16.55
N THR A 124 -40.88 -12.11 -17.43
CA THR A 124 -42.09 -11.30 -17.48
C THR A 124 -43.23 -12.29 -17.67
N ILE A 125 -44.21 -12.24 -16.75
CA ILE A 125 -45.43 -13.03 -16.83
C ILE A 125 -45.93 -12.94 -18.29
N PRO A 126 -46.22 -14.07 -18.97
CA PRO A 126 -46.63 -14.04 -20.37
C PRO A 126 -47.71 -12.97 -20.52
N GLY A 127 -47.46 -12.00 -21.40
CA GLY A 127 -48.38 -10.91 -21.66
C GLY A 127 -49.78 -11.45 -21.97
N PRO A 128 -50.84 -10.64 -21.79
CA PRO A 128 -52.21 -11.10 -21.97
C PRO A 128 -52.33 -11.86 -23.28
N VAL A 129 -52.71 -13.15 -23.18
CA VAL A 129 -52.97 -14.01 -24.33
C VAL A 129 -54.06 -13.33 -25.13
N ILE A 130 -53.71 -12.73 -26.26
CA ILE A 130 -54.71 -12.25 -27.21
C ILE A 130 -55.39 -13.52 -27.70
N GLN A 131 -56.65 -13.72 -27.31
CA GLN A 131 -57.49 -14.75 -27.90
C GLN A 131 -57.65 -14.37 -29.37
N THR A 132 -56.86 -14.96 -30.25
CA THR A 132 -57.06 -14.82 -31.69
C THR A 132 -58.34 -15.58 -32.01
N GLU A 133 -59.48 -14.87 -32.06
CA GLU A 133 -60.66 -15.40 -32.73
C GLU A 133 -60.32 -15.57 -34.22
N GLY A 134 -59.98 -16.80 -34.59
CA GLY A 134 -59.87 -17.25 -35.97
C GLY A 134 -58.53 -17.00 -36.65
N THR A 135 -58.02 -18.08 -37.25
CA THR A 135 -57.17 -18.07 -38.46
C THR A 135 -55.65 -18.16 -38.25
N GLN A 136 -55.15 -19.39 -38.14
CA GLN A 136 -54.01 -19.80 -38.98
C GLN A 136 -54.49 -20.94 -39.89
N PRO A 137 -54.45 -20.79 -41.23
CA PRO A 137 -54.72 -21.93 -42.10
C PRO A 137 -53.57 -22.93 -41.94
N ASN A 138 -53.88 -24.10 -41.37
CA ASN A 138 -53.02 -25.27 -41.40
C ASN A 138 -52.82 -25.69 -42.85
N THR A 139 -51.74 -25.21 -43.47
CA THR A 139 -51.28 -25.68 -44.76
C THR A 139 -50.58 -27.02 -44.56
N SER A 140 -51.36 -28.09 -44.44
CA SER A 140 -50.89 -29.46 -44.68
C SER A 140 -51.79 -30.28 -45.59
N ALA A 141 -52.89 -29.72 -46.10
CA ALA A 141 -53.65 -30.33 -47.19
C ALA A 141 -53.05 -29.87 -48.53
N GLY A 142 -52.22 -30.74 -49.13
CA GLY A 142 -51.73 -30.55 -50.49
C GLY A 142 -52.88 -30.34 -51.51
N PRO A 143 -52.61 -29.67 -52.64
CA PRO A 143 -53.63 -29.11 -53.53
C PRO A 143 -54.35 -30.14 -54.44
N SER A 144 -54.54 -31.39 -54.01
CA SER A 144 -54.93 -32.50 -54.91
C SER A 144 -56.15 -33.32 -54.48
N ASP A 145 -56.83 -32.98 -53.38
CA ASP A 145 -57.87 -33.87 -52.83
C ASP A 145 -59.29 -33.66 -53.40
N TRP A 146 -59.56 -32.54 -54.08
CA TRP A 146 -60.85 -32.32 -54.73
C TRP A 146 -60.94 -32.91 -56.15
N LEU A 147 -59.80 -33.27 -56.75
CA LEU A 147 -59.74 -33.87 -58.10
C LEU A 147 -60.09 -35.38 -58.12
N ARG A 148 -60.02 -36.07 -56.98
CA ARG A 148 -60.28 -37.52 -56.89
C ARG A 148 -61.75 -37.90 -56.80
N ASP A 149 -62.62 -36.95 -56.44
CA ASP A 149 -64.03 -37.22 -56.21
C ASP A 149 -64.89 -37.13 -57.50
N GLN A 150 -64.38 -36.48 -58.55
CA GLN A 150 -65.15 -36.23 -59.79
C GLN A 150 -65.04 -37.32 -60.87
N PHE A 151 -64.25 -38.38 -60.64
CA PHE A 151 -64.07 -39.47 -61.61
C PHE A 151 -64.60 -40.84 -61.14
N LYS A 152 -65.38 -40.89 -60.05
CA LYS A 152 -66.10 -42.11 -59.67
C LYS A 152 -67.54 -42.07 -60.21
N LYS A 153 -67.69 -42.49 -61.46
CA LYS A 153 -68.97 -42.91 -62.04
C LYS A 153 -68.78 -44.18 -62.84
#